data_AF-A0AAN8TXY0-F1
#
_entry.id   AF-A0AAN8TXY0-F1
#
_cell.length_a   1.000
_cell.length_b   1.000
_cell.length_c   1.000
_cell.angle_alpha   90.00
_cell.angle_beta   90.00
_cell.angle_gamma   90.00
#
_symmetry.space_group_name_H-M   'P 1'
#
loop_
_entity.id
_entity.type
_entity.pdbx_description
1 polymer ?
#
loop_
_entity_poly.entity_id
_entity_poly.type
_entity_poly.pdbx_seq_one_letter_code
_entity_poly.pdbx_strand_id
1 'polypeptide(L)'
;MHLAADSMHSIAELLKMDKDIKNEYSSTAKLLSDFELLNKVQYLLISKHSYFLMMNLDTANGTYCDYGNHTEKVQLTWKIVETGSNYPRREFVREVQEKPVLQLVSHLGYVSLFAFILRLIPPDSWILESQLDLISNKSILWTDFGLRSLSKTSSMYMKQNTEHDPPYWRGPISVPLKYLIVSSLHHYSQEPGPYSERAKTVYNELSSNLIRLPVGTIYDQKKGKGAHLFTGWTSTVLLIMAEAYHEV
;
A
#
# COMPACT_ATOMS: atom_id res chain seq x y z
N MET A 1 -6.82 -7.07 8.08
CA MET A 1 -7.80 -7.79 8.93
C MET A 1 -8.60 -8.80 8.12
N HIS A 2 -9.14 -8.44 6.95
CA HIS A 2 -9.83 -9.38 6.05
C HIS A 2 -9.08 -10.71 5.85
N LEU A 3 -7.88 -10.66 5.28
CA LEU A 3 -7.06 -11.86 5.00
C LEU A 3 -6.83 -12.75 6.23
N ALA A 4 -6.68 -12.15 7.41
CA ALA A 4 -6.50 -12.90 8.65
C ALA A 4 -7.80 -13.60 9.07
N ALA A 5 -8.95 -12.92 8.96
CA ALA A 5 -10.25 -13.52 9.25
C ALA A 5 -10.56 -14.68 8.27
N ASP A 6 -10.25 -14.49 6.99
CA ASP A 6 -10.43 -15.52 5.96
C ASP A 6 -9.52 -16.73 6.19
N SER A 7 -8.23 -16.50 6.45
CA SER A 7 -7.28 -17.56 6.81
C SER A 7 -7.73 -18.33 8.06
N MET A 8 -8.19 -17.63 9.10
CA MET A 8 -8.69 -18.26 10.32
C MET A 8 -9.99 -19.04 10.08
N HIS A 9 -10.84 -18.58 9.17
CA HIS A 9 -12.01 -19.33 8.73
C HIS A 9 -11.59 -20.65 8.06
N SER A 10 -10.67 -20.63 7.10
CA SER A 10 -10.16 -21.85 6.44
C SER A 10 -9.49 -22.82 7.42
N ILE A 11 -8.70 -22.31 8.37
CA ILE A 11 -8.08 -23.12 9.43
C ILE A 11 -9.16 -23.76 10.30
N ALA A 12 -10.19 -23.00 10.68
CA ALA A 12 -11.27 -23.49 11.52
C ALA A 12 -12.11 -24.57 10.82
N GLU A 13 -12.29 -24.47 9.49
CA GLU A 13 -12.90 -25.52 8.68
C GLU A 13 -12.03 -26.78 8.62
N LEU A 14 -10.73 -26.63 8.32
CA LEU A 14 -9.77 -27.72 8.23
C LEU A 14 -9.66 -28.51 9.53
N LEU A 15 -9.58 -27.81 10.67
CA LEU A 15 -9.49 -28.40 12.00
C LEU A 15 -10.84 -28.85 12.57
N LYS A 16 -11.94 -28.66 11.82
CA LYS A 16 -13.31 -28.99 12.25
C LYS A 16 -13.66 -28.37 13.60
N MET A 17 -13.27 -27.12 13.78
CA MET A 17 -13.57 -26.35 15.00
C MET A 17 -15.08 -26.15 15.18
N ASP A 18 -15.44 -25.67 16.36
CA ASP A 18 -16.81 -25.36 16.73
C ASP A 18 -17.50 -24.45 15.69
N LYS A 19 -18.81 -24.66 15.51
CA LYS A 19 -19.60 -23.96 14.49
C LYS A 19 -19.63 -22.45 14.73
N ASP A 20 -19.68 -22.02 15.98
CA ASP A 20 -19.77 -20.60 16.31
C ASP A 20 -18.48 -19.87 15.97
N ILE A 21 -17.32 -20.47 16.24
CA ILE A 21 -16.00 -19.93 15.88
C ILE A 21 -15.86 -19.80 14.34
N LYS A 22 -16.26 -20.83 13.59
CA LYS A 22 -16.23 -20.79 12.13
C LYS A 22 -17.13 -19.68 11.58
N ASN A 23 -18.33 -19.55 12.12
CA ASN A 23 -19.29 -18.52 11.70
C ASN A 23 -18.79 -17.11 12.00
N GLU A 24 -18.12 -16.91 13.14
CA GLU A 24 -17.55 -15.61 13.52
C GLU A 24 -16.47 -15.16 12.52
N TYR A 25 -15.51 -16.04 12.20
CA TYR A 25 -14.47 -15.72 11.22
C TYR A 25 -15.03 -15.52 9.81
N SER A 26 -15.96 -16.39 9.38
CA SER A 26 -16.62 -16.27 8.06
C SER A 26 -17.40 -14.95 7.93
N SER A 27 -18.17 -14.59 8.96
CA SER A 27 -18.94 -13.34 8.97
C SER A 27 -18.02 -12.12 8.97
N THR A 28 -16.93 -12.17 9.73
CA THR A 28 -15.92 -11.11 9.73
C THR A 28 -15.23 -10.99 8.37
N ALA A 29 -14.82 -12.11 7.75
CA ALA A 29 -14.20 -12.11 6.43
C ALA A 29 -15.12 -11.46 5.39
N LYS A 30 -16.39 -11.89 5.33
CA LYS A 30 -17.42 -11.34 4.44
C LYS A 30 -17.65 -9.84 4.64
N LEU A 31 -17.76 -9.40 5.89
CA LEU A 31 -17.93 -7.98 6.21
C LEU A 31 -16.74 -7.15 5.69
N LEU A 32 -15.52 -7.65 5.84
CA LEU A 32 -14.31 -6.93 5.48
C LEU A 32 -13.94 -7.02 3.99
N SER A 33 -14.56 -7.93 3.23
CA SER A 33 -14.47 -8.00 1.77
C SER A 33 -15.64 -7.33 1.05
N ASP A 34 -16.63 -6.81 1.78
CA ASP A 34 -17.79 -6.18 1.16
C ASP A 34 -17.35 -4.92 0.39
N PHE A 35 -17.48 -4.99 -0.93
CA PHE A 35 -16.98 -3.95 -1.83
C PHE A 35 -17.73 -2.63 -1.69
N GLU A 36 -19.03 -2.67 -1.41
CA GLU A 36 -19.81 -1.45 -1.18
C GLU A 36 -19.38 -0.78 0.13
N LEU A 37 -19.15 -1.57 1.18
CA LEU A 37 -18.68 -1.08 2.47
C LEU A 37 -17.27 -0.50 2.38
N LEU A 38 -16.39 -1.15 1.61
CA LEU A 38 -15.03 -0.66 1.33
C LEU A 38 -15.06 0.71 0.61
N ASN A 39 -16.04 0.94 -0.25
CA ASN A 39 -16.16 2.19 -1.02
C ASN A 39 -16.91 3.30 -0.29
N LYS A 40 -17.61 2.99 0.81
CA LYS A 40 -18.31 4.00 1.61
C LYS A 40 -17.33 4.80 2.44
N VAL A 41 -17.25 6.10 2.19
CA VAL A 41 -16.65 7.08 3.11
C VAL A 41 -17.61 7.26 4.28
N GLN A 42 -17.59 6.33 5.23
CA GLN A 42 -18.51 6.39 6.37
C GLN A 42 -17.78 6.18 7.70
N TYR A 43 -18.06 7.11 8.61
CA TYR A 43 -17.81 6.99 10.05
C TYR A 43 -18.63 5.83 10.61
N LEU A 44 -18.21 4.60 10.36
CA LEU A 44 -18.78 3.46 11.07
C LEU A 44 -18.18 3.48 12.48
N LEU A 45 -18.90 4.14 13.41
CA LEU A 45 -18.77 3.94 14.85
C LEU A 45 -19.19 2.50 15.18
N ILE A 46 -18.40 1.51 14.77
CA ILE A 46 -18.61 0.13 15.20
C ILE A 46 -18.04 0.02 16.60
N SER A 47 -18.91 0.21 17.59
CA SER A 47 -18.65 -0.10 19.00
C SER A 47 -17.58 0.79 19.67
N LYS A 48 -17.80 1.07 20.96
CA LYS A 48 -17.05 2.02 21.80
C LYS A 48 -15.53 1.77 21.92
N HIS A 49 -14.94 0.79 21.24
CA HIS A 49 -13.55 0.38 21.44
C HIS A 49 -12.77 -0.03 20.17
N SER A 50 -13.30 0.10 18.95
CA SER A 50 -12.59 -0.36 17.74
C SER A 50 -12.71 0.61 16.56
N TYR A 51 -11.68 1.42 16.32
CA TYR A 51 -11.54 2.19 15.09
C TYR A 51 -11.02 1.26 13.98
N PHE A 52 -11.92 0.77 13.12
CA PHE A 52 -11.50 0.05 11.92
C PHE A 52 -11.09 1.06 10.84
N LEU A 53 -9.85 0.97 10.34
CA LEU A 53 -9.43 1.70 9.14
C LEU A 53 -10.16 1.11 7.93
N MET A 54 -11.32 1.67 7.59
CA MET A 54 -11.88 1.50 6.26
C MET A 54 -11.00 2.29 5.30
N MET A 55 -10.52 1.68 4.22
CA MET A 55 -9.91 2.45 3.14
C MET A 55 -11.00 3.36 2.56
N ASN A 56 -10.73 4.65 2.39
CA ASN A 56 -11.73 5.58 1.89
C ASN A 56 -11.48 5.84 0.41
N LEU A 57 -12.48 5.54 -0.44
CA LEU A 57 -12.39 5.77 -1.87
C LEU A 57 -12.52 7.28 -2.18
N ASP A 58 -11.50 7.83 -2.83
CA ASP A 58 -11.65 9.07 -3.59
C ASP A 58 -12.38 8.74 -4.89
N THR A 59 -13.69 9.00 -4.91
CA THR A 59 -14.57 8.67 -6.04
C THR A 59 -14.25 9.46 -7.30
N ALA A 60 -13.57 10.60 -7.20
CA ALA A 60 -13.19 11.40 -8.37
C ALA A 60 -12.04 10.76 -9.15
N ASN A 61 -11.12 10.09 -8.45
CA ASN A 61 -9.90 9.54 -9.02
C ASN A 61 -9.86 8.00 -8.99
N GLY A 62 -10.83 7.34 -8.36
CA GLY A 62 -10.86 5.87 -8.21
C GLY A 62 -9.70 5.34 -7.36
N THR A 63 -9.20 6.13 -6.43
CA THR A 63 -8.04 5.79 -5.58
C THR A 63 -8.43 5.69 -4.12
N TYR A 64 -7.92 4.68 -3.42
CA TYR A 64 -8.12 4.59 -1.99
C TYR A 64 -7.10 5.42 -1.21
N CYS A 65 -7.58 6.10 -0.18
CA CYS A 65 -6.81 6.94 0.72
C CYS A 65 -7.15 6.62 2.17
N ASP A 66 -6.21 6.91 3.06
CA ASP A 66 -6.54 7.00 4.48
C ASP A 66 -7.40 8.25 4.74
N TYR A 67 -8.16 8.26 5.83
CA TYR A 67 -8.96 9.40 6.27
C TYR A 67 -8.59 9.77 7.70
N GLY A 68 -8.46 11.05 7.97
CA GLY A 68 -8.12 11.50 9.32
C GLY A 68 -7.97 13.01 9.45
N ASN A 69 -7.62 13.45 10.66
CA ASN A 69 -7.39 14.85 10.97
C ASN A 69 -6.01 15.26 10.43
N HIS A 70 -5.99 15.82 9.22
CA HIS A 70 -4.78 15.98 8.41
C HIS A 70 -4.59 17.43 7.91
N THR A 71 -3.34 17.80 7.65
CA THR A 71 -2.94 19.04 6.96
C THR A 71 -1.63 18.82 6.20
N GLU A 72 -1.60 19.27 4.95
CA GLU A 72 -0.40 19.29 4.11
C GLU A 72 0.58 20.43 4.49
N LYS A 73 0.12 21.39 5.29
CA LYS A 73 0.92 22.57 5.68
C LYS A 73 1.77 22.28 6.91
N VAL A 74 2.71 21.36 6.74
CA VAL A 74 3.69 21.02 7.77
C VAL A 74 5.10 21.05 7.20
N GLN A 75 6.05 21.46 8.02
CA GLN A 75 7.45 21.56 7.63
C GLN A 75 8.36 21.20 8.80
N LEU A 76 9.52 20.62 8.52
CA LEU A 76 10.58 20.47 9.52
C LEU A 76 11.48 21.72 9.49
N THR A 77 11.62 22.38 10.63
CA THR A 77 12.41 23.59 10.81
C THR A 77 13.37 23.44 11.97
N TRP A 78 14.51 24.12 11.89
CA TRP A 78 15.47 24.16 12.97
C TRP A 78 15.08 25.24 13.98
N LYS A 79 14.86 24.85 15.24
CA LYS A 79 14.60 25.78 16.34
C LYS A 79 15.71 25.70 17.38
N ILE A 80 16.01 26.84 18.00
CA ILE A 80 16.91 26.90 19.15
C ILE A 80 16.04 26.64 20.38
N VAL A 81 16.44 25.65 21.18
CA VAL A 81 15.78 25.27 22.42
C VAL A 81 16.73 25.59 23.56
N GLU A 82 16.28 26.45 24.46
CA GLU A 82 16.97 26.71 25.72
C GLU A 82 16.72 25.50 26.63
N THR A 83 17.76 24.69 26.80
CA THR A 83 17.78 23.67 27.85
C THR A 83 18.25 24.34 29.13
N GLY A 84 17.91 23.82 30.32
CA GLY A 84 18.39 24.37 31.60
C GLY A 84 19.92 24.32 31.81
N SER A 85 20.69 24.09 30.75
CA SER A 85 22.15 24.19 30.67
C SER A 85 22.54 25.47 29.92
N ASN A 86 23.70 26.04 30.23
CA ASN A 86 24.16 27.33 29.65
C ASN A 86 24.46 27.30 28.13
N TYR A 87 24.13 26.23 27.41
CA TYR A 87 24.39 26.09 25.98
C TYR A 87 23.08 25.88 25.19
N PRO A 88 22.73 26.78 24.26
CA PRO A 88 21.56 26.61 23.42
C PRO A 88 21.73 25.39 22.51
N ARG A 89 20.71 24.53 22.45
CA ARG A 89 20.69 23.37 21.56
C ARG A 89 19.84 23.68 20.33
N ARG A 90 20.26 23.20 19.16
CA ARG A 90 19.45 23.25 17.94
C ARG A 90 18.69 21.94 17.80
N GLU A 91 17.39 22.01 17.59
CA GLU A 91 16.51 20.85 17.39
C GLU A 91 15.75 20.98 16.07
N PHE A 92 15.63 19.88 15.35
CA PHE A 92 14.88 19.81 14.10
C PHE A 92 13.45 19.37 14.41
N VAL A 93 12.52 20.32 14.43
CA VAL A 93 11.16 20.13 14.91
C VAL A 93 10.13 20.29 13.80
N ARG A 94 9.01 19.58 13.93
CA ARG A 94 7.86 19.75 13.05
C ARG A 94 7.09 21.00 13.43
N GLU A 95 6.88 21.87 12.46
CA GLU A 95 6.04 23.05 12.54
C GLU A 95 4.77 22.83 11.71
N VAL A 96 3.64 23.20 12.30
CA VAL A 96 2.32 23.12 11.68
C VAL A 96 1.87 24.53 11.34
N GLN A 97 1.70 24.82 10.05
CA GLN A 97 1.36 26.15 9.54
C GLN A 97 -0.15 26.35 9.38
N GLU A 98 -0.92 25.27 9.26
CA GLU A 98 -2.37 25.31 9.15
C GLU A 98 -3.01 24.26 10.06
N LYS A 99 -4.14 24.61 10.69
CA LYS A 99 -4.87 23.68 11.55
C LYS A 99 -5.34 22.47 10.72
N PRO A 100 -5.13 21.22 11.19
CA PRO A 100 -5.64 20.04 10.49
C PRO A 100 -7.17 19.98 10.52
N VAL A 101 -7.71 19.36 9.48
CA VAL A 101 -9.15 19.09 9.31
C VAL A 101 -9.37 17.63 8.95
N LEU A 102 -10.55 17.10 9.23
CA LEU A 102 -10.92 15.73 8.85
C LEU A 102 -11.09 15.65 7.32
N GLN A 103 -10.18 14.94 6.66
CA GLN A 103 -10.13 14.82 5.20
C GLN A 103 -9.42 13.53 4.77
N LEU A 104 -9.48 13.22 3.48
CA LEU A 104 -8.65 12.18 2.88
C LEU A 104 -7.18 12.62 2.90
N VAL A 105 -6.29 11.69 3.26
CA VAL A 105 -4.85 11.88 3.20
C VAL A 105 -4.40 11.58 1.77
N SER A 106 -4.12 12.62 1.00
CA SER A 106 -3.81 12.55 -0.44
C SER A 106 -2.37 12.10 -0.74
N HIS A 107 -1.99 10.95 -0.20
CA HIS A 107 -0.67 10.35 -0.37
C HIS A 107 -0.77 9.02 -1.11
N LEU A 108 -0.88 9.11 -2.44
CA LEU A 108 -0.94 7.94 -3.30
C LEU A 108 0.36 7.14 -3.23
N GLY A 109 0.23 5.84 -2.97
CA GLY A 109 1.36 4.93 -2.80
C GLY A 109 0.88 3.51 -2.62
N TYR A 110 1.72 2.67 -2.03
CA TYR A 110 1.35 1.27 -1.82
C TYR A 110 0.09 1.09 -0.97
N VAL A 111 -0.13 1.96 0.03
CA VAL A 111 -1.35 1.92 0.86
C VAL A 111 -2.60 2.01 -0.02
N SER A 112 -2.61 2.91 -1.01
CA SER A 112 -3.72 3.07 -1.96
C SER A 112 -4.02 1.83 -2.80
N LEU A 113 -3.06 0.91 -2.93
CA LEU A 113 -3.20 -0.31 -3.73
C LEU A 113 -3.66 -1.52 -2.93
N PHE A 114 -3.92 -1.41 -1.62
CA PHE A 114 -4.25 -2.59 -0.79
C PHE A 114 -5.54 -3.30 -1.22
N ALA A 115 -6.58 -2.55 -1.62
CA ALA A 115 -7.80 -3.16 -2.14
C ALA A 115 -7.52 -3.99 -3.41
N PHE A 116 -6.66 -3.48 -4.30
CA PHE A 116 -6.20 -4.19 -5.49
C PHE A 116 -5.33 -5.41 -5.15
N ILE A 117 -4.36 -5.25 -4.24
CA ILE A 117 -3.47 -6.32 -3.78
C ILE A 117 -4.25 -7.47 -3.15
N LEU A 118 -5.26 -7.14 -2.34
CA LEU A 118 -6.12 -8.12 -1.67
C LEU A 118 -7.24 -8.65 -2.59
N ARG A 119 -7.25 -8.25 -3.87
CA ARG A 119 -8.23 -8.71 -4.88
C ARG A 119 -9.69 -8.43 -4.48
N LEU A 120 -9.92 -7.37 -3.69
CA LEU A 120 -11.24 -7.00 -3.19
C LEU A 120 -12.07 -6.20 -4.21
N ILE A 121 -11.46 -5.82 -5.33
CA ILE A 121 -12.12 -5.03 -6.38
C ILE A 121 -12.70 -6.00 -7.42
N PRO A 122 -14.01 -5.93 -7.73
CA PRO A 122 -14.61 -6.76 -8.78
C PRO A 122 -13.94 -6.55 -10.16
N PRO A 123 -13.75 -7.61 -10.98
CA PRO A 123 -13.11 -7.52 -12.29
C PRO A 123 -13.79 -6.57 -13.30
N ASP A 124 -15.08 -6.29 -13.12
CA ASP A 124 -15.91 -5.41 -13.95
C ASP A 124 -16.03 -3.98 -13.39
N SER A 125 -15.44 -3.69 -12.24
CA SER A 125 -15.51 -2.37 -11.62
C SER A 125 -14.60 -1.35 -12.29
N TRP A 126 -15.12 -0.16 -12.59
CA TRP A 126 -14.32 0.98 -13.06
C TRP A 126 -13.20 1.40 -12.09
N ILE A 127 -13.31 1.03 -10.80
CA ILE A 127 -12.24 1.27 -9.82
C ILE A 127 -11.01 0.44 -10.18
N LEU A 128 -11.17 -0.77 -10.75
CA LEU A 128 -10.06 -1.58 -11.22
C LEU A 128 -9.28 -0.87 -12.33
N GLU A 129 -9.98 -0.24 -13.27
CA GLU A 129 -9.36 0.58 -14.33
C GLU A 129 -8.51 1.72 -13.73
N SER A 130 -9.08 2.44 -12.76
CA SER A 130 -8.39 3.53 -12.08
C SER A 130 -7.13 3.04 -11.34
N GLN A 131 -7.18 1.85 -10.73
CA GLN A 131 -6.01 1.23 -10.11
C GLN A 131 -4.95 0.82 -11.14
N LEU A 132 -5.34 0.26 -12.28
CA LEU A 132 -4.42 -0.08 -13.37
C LEU A 132 -3.75 1.16 -13.96
N ASP A 133 -4.49 2.26 -14.08
CA ASP A 133 -3.95 3.57 -14.49
C ASP A 133 -2.96 4.11 -13.47
N LEU A 134 -3.29 4.07 -12.18
CA LEU A 134 -2.38 4.48 -11.12
C LEU A 134 -1.08 3.66 -11.13
N ILE A 135 -1.19 2.34 -11.27
CA ILE A 135 -0.04 1.41 -11.32
C ILE A 135 0.84 1.73 -12.53
N SER A 136 0.25 1.84 -13.72
CA SER A 136 0.98 2.02 -14.99
C SER A 136 1.49 3.45 -15.23
N ASN A 137 1.16 4.41 -14.37
CA ASN A 137 1.55 5.80 -14.54
C ASN A 137 3.03 6.08 -14.19
N LYS A 138 3.84 6.35 -15.23
CA LYS A 138 5.29 6.67 -15.15
C LYS A 138 5.62 7.96 -14.40
N SER A 139 4.68 8.91 -14.38
CA SER A 139 4.83 10.19 -13.68
C SER A 139 4.54 10.06 -12.18
N ILE A 140 3.82 9.02 -11.75
CA ILE A 140 3.39 8.81 -10.37
C ILE A 140 4.19 7.68 -9.73
N LEU A 141 3.81 6.41 -9.95
CA LEU A 141 4.38 5.25 -9.26
C LEU A 141 5.39 4.48 -10.13
N TRP A 142 5.18 4.40 -11.44
CA TRP A 142 5.93 3.47 -12.29
C TRP A 142 7.38 3.89 -12.53
N THR A 143 8.27 2.90 -12.55
CA THR A 143 9.69 3.01 -12.90
C THR A 143 10.14 1.77 -13.67
N ASP A 144 11.30 1.86 -14.33
CA ASP A 144 11.93 0.72 -15.01
C ASP A 144 12.43 -0.38 -14.04
N PHE A 145 12.32 -0.14 -12.72
CA PHE A 145 12.78 -1.03 -11.65
C PHE A 145 11.62 -1.48 -10.72
N GLY A 146 10.37 -1.21 -11.12
CA GLY A 146 9.16 -1.48 -10.34
C GLY A 146 8.42 -0.21 -9.88
N LEU A 147 7.56 -0.36 -8.87
CA LEU A 147 6.69 0.73 -8.40
C LEU A 147 7.29 1.46 -7.19
N ARG A 148 7.20 2.79 -7.15
CA ARG A 148 7.57 3.61 -5.98
C ARG A 148 6.66 3.32 -4.81
N SER A 149 7.20 3.35 -3.59
CA SER A 149 6.38 3.24 -2.37
C SER A 149 5.41 4.40 -2.18
N LEU A 150 5.77 5.58 -2.68
CA LEU A 150 4.97 6.80 -2.62
C LEU A 150 5.12 7.57 -3.93
N SER A 151 4.02 8.18 -4.37
CA SER A 151 3.95 9.00 -5.58
C SER A 151 4.97 10.13 -5.57
N LYS A 152 5.57 10.40 -6.74
CA LYS A 152 6.40 11.59 -6.98
C LYS A 152 5.66 12.90 -6.73
N THR A 153 4.34 12.92 -6.88
CA THR A 153 3.50 14.11 -6.70
C THR A 153 3.16 14.37 -5.23
N SER A 154 3.45 13.44 -4.32
CA SER A 154 3.24 13.65 -2.88
C SER A 154 4.21 14.69 -2.34
N SER A 155 3.71 15.58 -1.48
CA SER A 155 4.52 16.53 -0.70
C SER A 155 5.59 15.84 0.17
N MET A 156 5.35 14.58 0.54
CA MET A 156 6.22 13.75 1.38
C MET A 156 7.23 12.93 0.57
N TYR A 157 7.21 12.98 -0.76
CA TYR A 157 8.13 12.23 -1.61
C TYR A 157 9.59 12.59 -1.30
N MET A 158 10.38 11.57 -0.95
CA MET A 158 11.78 11.64 -0.55
C MET A 158 12.07 12.59 0.64
N LYS A 159 11.06 12.91 1.46
CA LYS A 159 11.23 13.72 2.68
C LYS A 159 11.61 12.83 3.87
N GLN A 160 12.65 13.22 4.59
CA GLN A 160 13.02 12.62 5.88
C GLN A 160 11.93 12.83 6.95
N ASN A 161 11.88 11.96 7.95
CA ASN A 161 10.91 12.09 9.04
C ASN A 161 11.44 12.92 10.21
N THR A 162 12.73 12.77 10.50
CA THR A 162 13.48 13.53 11.50
C THR A 162 14.84 13.90 10.91
N GLU A 163 15.74 14.48 11.70
CA GLU A 163 17.11 14.74 11.28
C GLU A 163 17.85 13.46 10.84
N HIS A 164 17.59 12.34 11.54
CA HIS A 164 18.34 11.09 11.38
C HIS A 164 17.55 9.98 10.66
N ASP A 165 16.27 10.20 10.37
CA ASP A 165 15.39 9.22 9.72
C ASP A 165 15.19 9.53 8.23
N PRO A 166 15.98 8.92 7.32
CA PRO A 166 15.83 9.13 5.88
C PRO A 166 14.50 8.56 5.34
N PRO A 167 14.06 8.98 4.14
CA PRO A 167 12.84 8.46 3.52
C PRO A 167 12.97 6.97 3.20
N TYR A 168 12.24 6.12 3.91
CA TYR A 168 12.25 4.66 3.68
C TYR A 168 11.07 4.21 2.79
N TRP A 169 9.83 4.48 3.20
CA TRP A 169 8.60 4.19 2.43
C TRP A 169 8.03 5.42 1.70
N ARG A 170 8.87 6.44 1.45
CA ARG A 170 8.46 7.72 0.83
C ARG A 170 9.01 7.89 -0.58
N GLY A 171 9.09 6.82 -1.35
CA GLY A 171 9.60 6.85 -2.72
C GLY A 171 10.45 5.64 -3.11
N PRO A 172 11.40 5.17 -2.27
CA PRO A 172 12.18 3.98 -2.58
C PRO A 172 11.29 2.78 -2.89
N ILE A 173 11.80 1.90 -3.73
CA ILE A 173 11.04 0.76 -4.23
C ILE A 173 11.24 -0.41 -3.26
N SER A 174 10.16 -0.90 -2.65
CA SER A 174 10.23 -2.06 -1.75
C SER A 174 9.87 -3.34 -2.48
N VAL A 175 10.46 -4.46 -2.07
CA VAL A 175 10.35 -5.72 -2.82
C VAL A 175 9.16 -6.61 -2.45
N PRO A 176 8.69 -6.74 -1.19
CA PRO A 176 7.56 -7.62 -0.87
C PRO A 176 6.27 -7.26 -1.60
N LEU A 177 5.95 -5.96 -1.65
CA LEU A 177 4.68 -5.50 -2.22
C LEU A 177 4.64 -5.64 -3.74
N LYS A 178 5.79 -5.71 -4.41
CA LYS A 178 5.85 -5.98 -5.86
C LYS A 178 5.29 -7.34 -6.20
N TYR A 179 5.68 -8.37 -5.45
CA TYR A 179 5.19 -9.73 -5.68
C TYR A 179 3.67 -9.76 -5.55
N LEU A 180 3.13 -9.12 -4.52
CA LEU A 180 1.67 -9.05 -4.32
C LEU A 180 0.96 -8.29 -5.45
N ILE A 181 1.49 -7.14 -5.89
CA ILE A 181 0.90 -6.38 -7.00
C ILE A 181 0.95 -7.18 -8.31
N VAL A 182 2.08 -7.83 -8.61
CA VAL A 182 2.25 -8.68 -9.79
C VAL A 182 1.32 -9.90 -9.73
N SER A 183 1.20 -10.53 -8.56
CA SER A 183 0.25 -11.63 -8.30
C SER A 183 -1.19 -11.20 -8.57
N SER A 184 -1.60 -10.02 -8.11
CA SER A 184 -2.96 -9.51 -8.37
C SER A 184 -3.17 -9.09 -9.83
N LEU A 185 -2.17 -8.50 -10.49
CA LEU A 185 -2.21 -8.23 -11.93
C LEU A 185 -2.38 -9.54 -12.74
N HIS A 186 -1.65 -10.59 -12.37
CA HIS A 186 -1.80 -11.92 -12.96
C HIS A 186 -3.21 -12.46 -12.74
N HIS A 187 -3.73 -12.42 -11.52
CA HIS A 187 -5.11 -12.82 -11.23
C HIS A 187 -6.13 -12.08 -12.09
N TYR A 188 -6.12 -10.74 -12.09
CA TYR A 188 -7.05 -9.94 -12.90
C TYR A 188 -6.87 -10.12 -14.42
N SER A 189 -5.72 -10.62 -14.88
CA SER A 189 -5.51 -10.96 -16.29
C SER A 189 -6.23 -12.25 -16.72
N GLN A 190 -6.55 -13.12 -15.76
CA GLN A 190 -7.25 -14.40 -16.00
C GLN A 190 -8.75 -14.30 -15.70
N GLU A 191 -9.16 -13.37 -14.83
CA GLU A 191 -10.57 -13.14 -14.54
C GLU A 191 -11.33 -12.57 -15.74
N PRO A 192 -12.56 -13.03 -16.02
CA PRO A 192 -13.38 -12.46 -17.08
C PRO A 192 -13.81 -11.04 -16.70
N GLY A 193 -13.48 -10.06 -17.55
CA GLY A 193 -13.85 -8.67 -17.34
C GLY A 193 -13.32 -7.75 -18.44
N PRO A 194 -13.81 -6.50 -18.52
CA PRO A 194 -13.39 -5.53 -19.53
C PRO A 194 -11.91 -5.13 -19.42
N TYR A 195 -11.29 -5.36 -18.25
CA TYR A 195 -9.92 -4.90 -17.95
C TYR A 195 -8.86 -6.01 -17.97
N SER A 196 -9.22 -7.25 -18.32
CA SER A 196 -8.32 -8.40 -18.26
C SER A 196 -7.09 -8.25 -19.16
N GLU A 197 -7.27 -7.85 -20.42
CA GLU A 197 -6.17 -7.59 -21.37
C GLU A 197 -5.28 -6.42 -20.92
N ARG A 198 -5.88 -5.40 -20.29
CA ARG A 198 -5.11 -4.29 -19.72
C ARG A 198 -4.28 -4.76 -18.54
N ALA A 199 -4.84 -5.52 -17.62
CA ALA A 199 -4.13 -6.13 -16.50
C ALA A 199 -2.98 -7.03 -16.98
N LYS A 200 -3.22 -7.84 -18.03
CA LYS A 200 -2.20 -8.68 -18.68
C LYS A 200 -1.04 -7.88 -19.24
N THR A 201 -1.32 -6.77 -19.90
CA THR A 201 -0.30 -5.88 -20.46
C THR A 201 0.58 -5.31 -19.35
N VAL A 202 -0.05 -4.75 -18.30
CA VAL A 202 0.66 -4.17 -17.16
C VAL A 202 1.44 -5.24 -16.38
N TYR A 203 0.87 -6.45 -16.22
CA TYR A 203 1.54 -7.62 -15.65
C TYR A 203 2.84 -7.93 -16.38
N ASN A 204 2.78 -8.12 -17.70
CA ASN A 204 3.94 -8.50 -18.53
C ASN A 204 5.04 -7.45 -18.48
N GLU A 205 4.69 -6.16 -18.54
CA GLU A 205 5.66 -5.08 -18.45
C GLU A 205 6.31 -5.02 -17.06
N LEU A 206 5.52 -5.13 -16.00
CA LEU A 206 6.02 -5.02 -14.62
C LEU A 206 6.88 -6.22 -14.27
N SER A 207 6.44 -7.44 -14.57
CA SER A 207 7.18 -8.67 -14.30
C SER A 207 8.53 -8.67 -15.03
N SER A 208 8.55 -8.31 -16.31
CA SER A 208 9.79 -8.17 -17.10
C SER A 208 10.75 -7.16 -16.46
N ASN A 209 10.27 -5.99 -16.03
CA ASN A 209 11.11 -4.99 -15.37
C ASN A 209 11.71 -5.51 -14.05
N LEU A 210 10.95 -6.30 -13.30
CA LEU A 210 11.41 -6.85 -12.03
C LEU A 210 12.39 -8.01 -12.18
N ILE A 211 12.21 -8.88 -13.18
CA ILE A 211 13.10 -10.01 -13.45
C ILE A 211 14.47 -9.53 -13.94
N ARG A 212 14.53 -8.38 -14.62
CA ARG A 212 15.81 -7.77 -15.06
C ARG A 212 16.65 -7.21 -13.92
N LEU A 213 16.11 -7.11 -12.70
CA LEU A 213 16.86 -6.63 -11.54
C LEU A 213 17.83 -7.71 -11.04
N PRO A 214 19.07 -7.35 -10.67
CA PRO A 214 19.99 -8.31 -10.07
C PRO A 214 19.41 -8.88 -8.75
N VAL A 215 19.40 -10.22 -8.64
CA VAL A 215 18.90 -10.94 -7.46
C VAL A 215 19.60 -10.44 -6.19
N GLY A 216 18.80 -10.18 -5.14
CA GLY A 216 19.32 -9.69 -3.85
C GLY A 216 19.54 -8.18 -3.76
N THR A 217 19.12 -7.41 -4.76
CA THR A 217 19.21 -5.94 -4.74
C THR A 217 17.96 -5.30 -4.12
N ILE A 218 18.13 -4.62 -2.99
CA ILE A 218 17.17 -3.60 -2.55
C ILE A 218 17.52 -2.31 -3.30
N TYR A 219 16.64 -1.83 -4.19
CA TYR A 219 16.97 -0.72 -5.09
C TYR A 219 16.56 0.63 -4.48
N ASP A 220 17.55 1.37 -3.96
CA ASP A 220 17.41 2.81 -3.70
C ASP A 220 17.62 3.58 -5.02
N GLN A 221 16.57 4.26 -5.49
CA GLN A 221 16.57 5.05 -6.74
C GLN A 221 17.69 6.10 -6.81
N LYS A 222 18.19 6.62 -5.67
CA LYS A 222 19.21 7.68 -5.67
C LYS A 222 20.65 7.16 -5.66
N LYS A 223 20.89 5.98 -5.10
CA LYS A 223 22.26 5.47 -4.89
C LYS A 223 22.55 4.20 -5.68
N GLY A 224 21.54 3.56 -6.28
CA GLY A 224 21.66 2.22 -6.86
C GLY A 224 22.13 1.18 -5.83
N LYS A 225 21.99 1.47 -4.54
CA LYS A 225 22.61 0.73 -3.43
C LYS A 225 21.66 0.72 -2.23
N GLY A 226 20.99 -0.40 -2.04
CA GLY A 226 20.49 -0.85 -0.73
C GLY A 226 21.39 -1.97 -0.19
N ALA A 227 20.96 -2.68 0.86
CA ALA A 227 21.71 -3.81 1.39
C ALA A 227 22.02 -4.82 0.28
N HIS A 228 23.31 -5.09 0.05
CA HIS A 228 23.80 -6.11 -0.86
C HIS A 228 23.60 -7.47 -0.18
N LEU A 229 23.11 -8.48 -0.90
CA LEU A 229 22.83 -9.84 -0.37
C LEU A 229 21.70 -9.89 0.68
N PHE A 230 20.62 -9.14 0.50
CA PHE A 230 19.39 -9.46 1.21
C PHE A 230 18.68 -10.58 0.45
N THR A 231 18.51 -11.76 1.05
CA THR A 231 17.79 -12.92 0.47
C THR A 231 16.51 -13.25 1.26
N GLY A 232 15.98 -12.28 2.01
CA GLY A 232 14.65 -12.37 2.62
C GLY A 232 13.55 -12.25 1.56
N TRP A 233 12.70 -11.24 1.69
CA TRP A 233 11.59 -11.01 0.74
C TRP A 233 12.02 -10.76 -0.71
N THR A 234 13.29 -10.44 -0.96
CA THR A 234 13.85 -10.22 -2.30
C THR A 234 13.90 -11.50 -3.12
N SER A 235 13.91 -12.67 -2.45
CA SER A 235 13.83 -13.99 -3.08
C SER A 235 12.48 -14.25 -3.75
N THR A 236 11.46 -13.44 -3.48
CA THR A 236 10.15 -13.52 -4.18
C THR A 236 10.27 -13.25 -5.68
N VAL A 237 11.37 -12.66 -6.16
CA VAL A 237 11.67 -12.58 -7.61
C VAL A 237 11.67 -13.96 -8.27
N LEU A 238 12.10 -15.02 -7.57
CA LEU A 238 12.05 -16.39 -8.08
C LEU A 238 10.61 -16.88 -8.27
N LEU A 239 9.70 -16.51 -7.36
CA LEU A 239 8.28 -16.83 -7.50
C LEU A 239 7.66 -16.10 -8.69
N ILE A 240 8.05 -14.84 -8.92
CA ILE A 240 7.65 -14.07 -10.11
C ILE A 240 8.15 -14.75 -11.39
N MET A 241 9.43 -15.15 -11.43
CA MET A 241 10.03 -15.84 -12.59
C MET A 241 9.37 -17.20 -12.88
N ALA A 242 8.96 -17.91 -11.84
CA ALA A 242 8.26 -19.18 -11.96
C ALA A 242 6.74 -19.02 -12.18
N GLU A 243 6.24 -17.77 -12.19
CA GLU A 243 4.82 -17.43 -12.19
C GLU A 243 4.02 -18.18 -11.10
N ALA A 244 4.69 -18.46 -9.98
CA ALA A 244 4.15 -19.21 -8.86
C ALA A 244 3.43 -18.26 -7.90
N TYR A 245 2.21 -17.90 -8.26
CA TYR A 245 1.35 -17.03 -7.46
C TYR A 245 0.31 -17.86 -6.69
N HIS A 246 0.35 -17.81 -5.37
CA HIS A 246 -0.71 -18.38 -4.54
C HIS A 246 -1.95 -17.47 -4.54
N GLU A 247 -3.12 -18.09 -4.35
CA GLU A 247 -4.34 -17.33 -4.08
C GLU A 247 -4.18 -16.57 -2.76
N VAL A 248 -4.71 -15.34 -2.75
CA VAL A 248 -4.70 -14.43 -1.60
C VAL A 248 -6.03 -14.61 -0.90
#